data_AF-A0A1F5ZIR3-F1
#
_entry.id   AF-A0A1F5ZIR3-F1
#
_cell.length_a   1.000
_cell.length_b   1.000
_cell.length_c   1.000
_cell.angle_alpha   90.00
_cell.angle_beta   90.00
_cell.angle_gamma   90.00
#
_symmetry.space_group_name_H-M   'P 1'
#
loop_
_entity.id
_entity.type
_entity.pdbx_description
1 polymer ?
#
loop_
_entity_poly.entity_id
_entity_poly.type
_entity_poly.pdbx_seq_one_letter_code
_entity_poly.pdbx_strand_id
1 'polypeptide(L)'
;MKKVPFYPNKKDDLHCYQATLRMILKYFLPERTFTFADLDDMTGFQKGYWTWPMRGALSLRALGFQVRDIEEFDYHRIATDPERYLIEYYGEQAGKEQIRFSDIPKCKRDAREFVKQIPIEYRIPDYTDIQDLLTQGYLIKCLVNSKILNRKKGYVGHFVVVFRCTDHSIYFHDPGIPPRKSRRVTKRVFEKAWGYPNERAKNIMAFKI
;
A
#
# COMPACT_ATOMS: atom_id res chain seq x y z
N MET A 1 -12.61 2.54 18.78
CA MET A 1 -12.11 1.73 17.63
C MET A 1 -11.85 0.31 18.09
N LYS A 2 -12.23 -0.70 17.29
CA LYS A 2 -11.79 -2.08 17.52
C LYS A 2 -10.27 -2.16 17.41
N LYS A 3 -9.64 -3.14 18.06
CA LYS A 3 -8.20 -3.35 17.95
C LYS A 3 -7.88 -3.89 16.56
N VAL A 4 -7.01 -3.20 15.81
CA VAL A 4 -6.55 -3.70 14.52
C VAL A 4 -5.68 -4.96 14.73
N PRO A 5 -5.99 -6.08 14.07
CA PRO A 5 -5.20 -7.31 14.19
C PRO A 5 -3.85 -7.14 13.49
N PHE A 6 -2.86 -7.91 13.93
CA PHE A 6 -1.51 -7.87 13.37
C PHE A 6 -1.12 -9.23 12.81
N TYR A 7 -0.64 -9.24 11.56
CA TYR A 7 -0.11 -10.41 10.87
C TYR A 7 1.26 -10.08 10.27
N PRO A 8 2.34 -10.80 10.61
CA PRO A 8 3.65 -10.55 10.03
C PRO A 8 3.71 -11.00 8.56
N ASN A 9 4.69 -10.47 7.82
CA ASN A 9 5.07 -10.96 6.50
C ASN A 9 5.60 -12.40 6.58
N LYS A 10 5.59 -13.11 5.45
CA LYS A 10 6.28 -14.40 5.32
C LYS A 10 7.79 -14.22 5.37
N LYS A 11 8.52 -15.31 5.67
CA LYS A 11 10.00 -15.30 5.79
C LYS A 11 10.71 -14.92 4.49
N ASP A 12 10.03 -14.99 3.35
CA ASP A 12 10.56 -14.59 2.04
C ASP A 12 10.57 -13.08 1.81
N ASP A 13 9.98 -12.30 2.72
CA ASP A 13 9.84 -10.84 2.65
C ASP A 13 9.04 -10.31 1.45
N LEU A 14 8.30 -11.16 0.73
CA LEU A 14 7.57 -10.79 -0.49
C LEU A 14 6.08 -10.50 -0.28
N HIS A 15 5.55 -10.73 0.92
CA HIS A 15 4.11 -10.73 1.21
C HIS A 15 3.65 -9.58 2.12
N CYS A 16 4.37 -8.44 2.11
CA CYS A 16 3.99 -7.30 2.95
C CYS A 16 2.59 -6.78 2.59
N TYR A 17 2.27 -6.74 1.29
CA TYR A 17 0.96 -6.34 0.80
C TYR A 17 -0.15 -7.27 1.31
N GLN A 18 0.02 -8.59 1.16
CA GLN A 18 -0.93 -9.61 1.59
C GLN A 18 -1.10 -9.58 3.11
N ALA A 19 -0.01 -9.41 3.85
CA ALA A 19 -0.08 -9.26 5.30
C ALA A 19 -0.90 -8.03 5.71
N THR A 20 -0.70 -6.87 5.07
CA THR A 20 -1.55 -5.69 5.32
C THR A 20 -3.01 -5.92 4.94
N LEU A 21 -3.27 -6.59 3.81
CA LEU A 21 -4.61 -6.94 3.35
C LEU A 21 -5.32 -7.86 4.35
N ARG A 22 -4.61 -8.84 4.91
CA ARG A 22 -5.12 -9.72 5.97
C ARG A 22 -5.54 -8.96 7.21
N MET A 23 -4.76 -7.96 7.63
CA MET A 23 -5.10 -7.12 8.78
C MET A 23 -6.40 -6.35 8.54
N ILE A 24 -6.56 -5.77 7.34
CA ILE A 24 -7.77 -5.03 6.94
C ILE A 24 -8.98 -5.98 6.90
N LEU A 25 -8.84 -7.11 6.20
CA LEU A 25 -9.90 -8.12 6.11
C LEU A 25 -10.33 -8.62 7.48
N LYS A 26 -9.39 -8.97 8.36
CA LYS A 26 -9.73 -9.48 9.69
C LYS A 26 -10.34 -8.42 10.61
N TYR A 27 -10.01 -7.14 10.41
CA TYR A 27 -10.63 -6.05 11.17
C TYR A 27 -12.12 -5.90 10.84
N PHE A 28 -12.46 -5.91 9.55
CA PHE A 28 -13.84 -5.70 9.08
C PHE A 28 -14.67 -7.00 9.03
N LEU A 29 -14.04 -8.15 8.83
CA LEU A 29 -14.66 -9.46 8.70
C LEU A 29 -14.06 -10.44 9.73
N PRO A 30 -14.28 -10.22 11.04
CA PRO A 30 -13.60 -10.95 12.12
C PRO A 30 -13.91 -12.44 12.16
N GLU A 31 -15.07 -12.88 11.66
CA GLU A 31 -15.43 -14.31 11.62
C GLU A 31 -14.82 -15.06 10.43
N ARG A 32 -14.34 -14.33 9.41
CA ARG A 32 -13.69 -14.94 8.25
C ARG A 32 -12.21 -15.18 8.52
N THR A 33 -11.69 -16.25 7.91
CA THR A 33 -10.27 -16.58 7.92
C THR A 33 -9.75 -16.51 6.50
N PHE A 34 -8.59 -15.87 6.35
CA PHE A 34 -7.88 -15.74 5.08
C PHE A 34 -6.47 -16.27 5.29
N THR A 35 -6.13 -17.32 4.55
CA THR A 35 -4.78 -17.88 4.45
C THR A 35 -3.92 -17.02 3.53
N PHE A 36 -2.60 -17.25 3.51
CA PHE A 36 -1.76 -16.57 2.51
C PHE A 36 -2.08 -17.01 1.08
N ALA A 37 -2.53 -18.25 0.86
CA ALA A 37 -2.94 -18.69 -0.47
C ALA A 37 -4.16 -17.89 -0.97
N ASP A 38 -5.17 -17.71 -0.11
CA ASP A 38 -6.34 -16.87 -0.45
C ASP A 38 -5.91 -15.43 -0.79
N LEU A 39 -4.95 -14.88 -0.04
CA LEU A 39 -4.45 -13.53 -0.26
C LEU A 39 -3.58 -13.43 -1.51
N ASP A 40 -2.79 -14.45 -1.82
CA ASP A 40 -2.00 -14.53 -3.04
C ASP A 40 -2.92 -14.52 -4.27
N ASP A 41 -4.01 -15.29 -4.24
CA ASP A 41 -5.04 -15.30 -5.29
C ASP A 41 -5.76 -13.96 -5.40
N MET A 42 -6.21 -13.39 -4.28
CA MET A 42 -6.90 -12.09 -4.25
C MET A 42 -6.04 -10.95 -4.79
N THR A 43 -4.72 -11.06 -4.69
CA THR A 43 -3.78 -9.99 -5.08
C THR A 43 -3.06 -10.28 -6.39
N GLY A 44 -3.22 -11.49 -6.92
CA GLY A 44 -2.44 -11.97 -8.06
C GLY A 44 -0.94 -11.93 -7.76
N PHE A 45 -0.55 -12.37 -6.57
CA PHE A 45 0.86 -12.50 -6.19
C PHE A 45 1.58 -13.44 -7.16
N GLN A 46 2.83 -13.09 -7.49
CA GLN A 46 3.71 -13.95 -8.27
C GLN A 46 5.09 -13.97 -7.63
N LYS A 47 5.60 -15.18 -7.38
CA LYS A 47 6.92 -15.37 -6.78
C LYS A 47 7.99 -14.69 -7.64
N GLY A 48 8.86 -13.92 -7.00
CA GLY A 48 9.94 -13.17 -7.65
C GLY A 48 9.58 -11.74 -8.04
N TYR A 49 8.30 -11.36 -7.95
CA TYR A 49 7.82 -10.01 -8.22
C TYR A 49 7.22 -9.36 -6.97
N TRP A 50 7.18 -8.04 -6.96
CA TRP A 50 6.43 -7.25 -5.98
C TRP A 50 4.94 -7.25 -6.32
N THR A 51 4.12 -7.07 -5.29
CA THR A 51 2.66 -7.03 -5.46
C THR A 51 2.18 -5.60 -5.63
N TRP A 52 1.49 -5.35 -6.76
CA TRP A 52 0.81 -4.09 -7.03
C TRP A 52 -0.55 -4.02 -6.32
N PRO A 53 -0.96 -2.83 -5.84
CA PRO A 53 -2.15 -2.73 -4.99
C PRO A 53 -3.47 -2.94 -5.74
N MET A 54 -3.47 -2.73 -7.06
CA MET A 54 -4.65 -2.69 -7.91
C MET A 54 -5.56 -3.91 -7.75
N ARG A 55 -5.01 -5.13 -7.88
CA ARG A 55 -5.80 -6.35 -7.83
C ARG A 55 -6.41 -6.59 -6.44
N GLY A 56 -5.64 -6.33 -5.38
CA GLY A 56 -6.16 -6.46 -4.02
C GLY A 56 -7.29 -5.48 -3.71
N ALA A 57 -7.21 -4.26 -4.22
CA ALA A 57 -8.27 -3.26 -4.09
C ALA A 57 -9.54 -3.65 -4.88
N LEU A 58 -9.39 -4.13 -6.11
CA LEU A 58 -10.50 -4.68 -6.90
C LEU A 58 -11.18 -5.84 -6.16
N SER A 59 -10.39 -6.76 -5.59
CA SER A 59 -10.91 -7.88 -4.79
C SER A 59 -11.66 -7.41 -3.54
N LEU A 60 -11.17 -6.37 -2.85
CA LEU A 60 -11.90 -5.79 -1.71
C LEU A 60 -13.20 -5.12 -2.12
N ARG A 61 -13.21 -4.37 -3.23
CA ARG A 61 -14.44 -3.79 -3.77
C ARG A 61 -15.47 -4.86 -4.10
N ALA A 62 -15.05 -5.98 -4.71
CA ALA A 62 -15.92 -7.11 -5.00
C ALA A 62 -16.48 -7.78 -3.73
N LEU A 63 -15.78 -7.65 -2.59
CA LEU A 63 -16.26 -8.08 -1.27
C LEU A 63 -17.16 -7.06 -0.57
N GLY A 64 -17.54 -5.97 -1.24
CA GLY A 64 -18.42 -4.93 -0.72
C GLY A 64 -17.72 -3.82 0.06
N PHE A 65 -16.40 -3.72 0.00
CA PHE A 65 -15.69 -2.62 0.64
C PHE A 65 -15.83 -1.33 -0.16
N GLN A 66 -15.99 -0.23 0.56
CA GLN A 66 -15.67 1.11 0.10
C GLN A 66 -14.16 1.23 0.02
N VAL A 67 -13.65 1.51 -1.19
CA VAL A 67 -12.24 1.72 -1.46
C VAL A 67 -12.06 3.15 -1.94
N ARG A 68 -11.20 3.92 -1.26
CA ARG A 68 -10.74 5.23 -1.69
C ARG A 68 -9.25 5.17 -1.98
N ASP A 69 -8.84 5.76 -3.10
CA ASP A 69 -7.46 5.86 -3.51
C ASP A 69 -7.12 7.33 -3.74
N ILE A 70 -6.09 7.83 -3.04
CA ILE A 70 -5.65 9.22 -3.12
C ILE A 70 -4.15 9.20 -3.41
N GLU A 71 -3.79 9.50 -4.65
CA GLU A 71 -2.41 9.59 -5.11
C GLU A 71 -2.32 10.29 -6.46
N GLU A 72 -1.14 10.81 -6.79
CA GLU A 72 -0.88 11.41 -8.11
C GLU A 72 -0.45 10.38 -9.16
N PHE A 73 -0.43 9.09 -8.80
CA PHE A 73 0.03 8.02 -9.68
C PHE A 73 -0.98 7.74 -10.79
N ASP A 74 -0.56 7.93 -12.03
CA ASP A 74 -1.37 7.85 -13.23
C ASP A 74 -1.48 6.40 -13.73
N TYR A 75 -2.54 5.74 -13.28
CA TYR A 75 -2.89 4.39 -13.71
C TYR A 75 -3.26 4.30 -15.21
N HIS A 76 -3.71 5.39 -15.86
CA HIS A 76 -3.92 5.38 -17.31
C HIS A 76 -2.59 5.30 -18.07
N ARG A 77 -1.54 5.96 -17.56
CA ARG A 77 -0.18 5.83 -18.09
C ARG A 77 0.41 4.45 -17.84
N ILE A 78 0.15 3.83 -16.69
CA ILE A 78 0.52 2.43 -16.46
C ILE A 78 -0.17 1.48 -17.46
N ALA A 79 -1.44 1.73 -17.79
CA ALA A 79 -2.18 0.91 -18.75
C ALA A 79 -1.63 0.97 -20.19
N THR A 80 -0.90 2.04 -20.53
CA THR A 80 -0.45 2.37 -21.89
C THR A 80 1.05 2.18 -22.06
N ASP A 81 1.86 2.89 -21.27
CA ASP A 81 3.33 2.93 -21.34
C ASP A 81 3.97 2.89 -19.93
N PRO A 82 3.90 1.73 -19.25
CA PRO A 82 4.25 1.63 -17.83
C PRO A 82 5.73 1.86 -17.57
N GLU A 83 6.64 1.32 -18.37
CA GLU A 83 8.07 1.39 -18.09
C GLU A 83 8.59 2.83 -18.16
N ARG A 84 8.24 3.56 -19.24
CA ARG A 84 8.58 4.97 -19.37
C ARG A 84 7.98 5.79 -18.23
N TYR A 85 6.70 5.56 -17.92
CA TYR A 85 6.03 6.29 -16.86
C TYR A 85 6.66 6.05 -15.49
N LEU A 86 7.02 4.80 -15.15
CA LEU A 86 7.67 4.48 -13.88
C LEU A 86 9.02 5.19 -13.71
N ILE A 87 9.79 5.32 -14.79
CA ILE A 87 11.06 6.07 -14.79
C ILE A 87 10.81 7.57 -14.61
N GLU A 88 9.85 8.14 -15.33
CA GLU A 88 9.49 9.56 -15.20
C GLU A 88 8.95 9.90 -13.80
N TYR A 89 8.14 9.02 -13.22
CA TYR A 89 7.47 9.27 -11.94
C TYR A 89 8.39 9.07 -10.74
N TYR A 90 9.15 7.96 -10.71
CA TYR A 90 10.01 7.62 -9.57
C TYR A 90 11.47 8.05 -9.76
N GLY A 91 11.86 8.50 -10.95
CA GLY A 91 13.24 8.71 -11.33
C GLY A 91 13.95 7.39 -11.68
N GLU A 92 15.15 7.49 -12.23
CA GLU A 92 15.83 6.37 -12.88
C GLU A 92 16.06 5.17 -11.94
N GLN A 93 16.62 5.40 -10.74
CA GLN A 93 16.96 4.30 -9.84
C GLN A 93 15.72 3.55 -9.34
N ALA A 94 14.75 4.27 -8.77
CA ALA A 94 13.55 3.66 -8.22
C ALA A 94 12.63 3.11 -9.32
N GLY A 95 12.52 3.80 -10.46
CA GLY A 95 11.76 3.32 -11.61
C GLY A 95 12.31 2.02 -12.19
N LYS A 96 13.65 1.88 -12.33
CA LYS A 96 14.28 0.63 -12.79
C LYS A 96 14.02 -0.54 -11.83
N GLU A 97 14.09 -0.30 -10.52
CA GLU A 97 13.76 -1.31 -9.51
C GLU A 97 12.28 -1.71 -9.59
N GLN A 98 11.36 -0.76 -9.74
CA GLN A 98 9.93 -1.04 -9.92
C GLN A 98 9.70 -1.91 -11.16
N ILE A 99 10.32 -1.58 -12.30
CA ILE A 99 10.19 -2.37 -13.54
C ILE A 99 10.74 -3.78 -13.34
N ARG A 100 11.96 -3.89 -12.78
CA ARG A 100 12.65 -5.17 -12.55
C ARG A 100 11.83 -6.14 -11.71
N PHE A 101 11.14 -5.64 -10.69
CA PHE A 101 10.33 -6.44 -9.78
C PHE A 101 8.83 -6.42 -10.14
N SER A 102 8.46 -6.06 -11.37
CA SER A 102 7.07 -6.08 -11.83
C SER A 102 6.85 -7.04 -13.00
N ASP A 103 5.72 -7.76 -12.97
CA ASP A 103 5.13 -8.32 -14.18
C ASP A 103 4.41 -7.18 -14.94
N ILE A 104 5.14 -6.53 -15.85
CA ILE A 104 4.64 -5.36 -16.61
C ILE A 104 3.35 -5.70 -17.39
N PRO A 105 3.27 -6.79 -18.18
CA PRO A 105 2.03 -7.19 -18.83
C PRO A 105 0.83 -7.31 -17.88
N LYS A 106 1.02 -7.93 -16.70
CA LYS A 106 -0.03 -8.00 -15.68
C LYS A 106 -0.41 -6.63 -15.14
N CYS A 107 0.57 -5.78 -14.83
CA CYS A 107 0.33 -4.41 -14.36
C CYS A 107 -0.55 -3.61 -15.32
N LYS A 108 -0.29 -3.71 -16.64
CA LYS A 108 -1.11 -3.04 -17.66
C LYS A 108 -2.56 -3.49 -17.63
N ARG A 109 -2.81 -4.80 -17.49
CA ARG A 109 -4.16 -5.36 -17.42
C ARG A 109 -4.87 -4.92 -16.14
N ASP A 110 -4.21 -5.04 -14.99
CA ASP A 110 -4.77 -4.67 -13.70
C ASP A 110 -5.10 -3.16 -13.64
N ALA A 111 -4.24 -2.30 -14.20
CA ALA A 111 -4.46 -0.86 -14.24
C ALA A 111 -5.69 -0.46 -15.05
N ARG A 112 -5.91 -1.10 -16.21
CA ARG A 112 -7.11 -0.88 -17.04
C ARG A 112 -8.40 -1.20 -16.31
N GLU A 113 -8.37 -2.22 -15.45
CA GLU A 113 -9.54 -2.59 -14.67
C GLU A 113 -9.71 -1.70 -13.45
N PHE A 114 -8.60 -1.35 -12.81
CA PHE A 114 -8.56 -0.50 -11.63
C PHE A 114 -9.20 0.87 -11.90
N VAL A 115 -8.81 1.57 -12.98
CA VAL A 115 -9.34 2.91 -13.31
C VAL A 115 -10.84 2.92 -13.65
N LYS A 116 -11.41 1.78 -14.06
CA LYS A 116 -12.86 1.68 -14.34
C LYS A 116 -13.68 1.52 -13.08
N GLN A 117 -13.10 0.90 -12.05
CA GLN A 117 -13.85 0.46 -10.88
C GLN A 117 -13.51 1.27 -9.64
N ILE A 118 -12.26 1.66 -9.42
CA ILE A 118 -11.86 2.34 -8.18
C ILE A 118 -11.90 3.85 -8.41
N PRO A 119 -12.64 4.62 -7.59
CA PRO A 119 -12.56 6.07 -7.60
C PRO A 119 -11.19 6.51 -7.10
N ILE A 120 -10.48 7.27 -7.93
CA ILE A 120 -9.14 7.78 -7.63
C ILE A 120 -9.20 9.30 -7.53
N GLU A 121 -8.70 9.84 -6.44
CA GLU A 121 -8.47 11.27 -6.24
C GLU A 121 -7.03 11.61 -6.66
N TYR A 122 -6.86 12.09 -7.89
CA TYR A 122 -5.56 12.41 -8.47
C TYR A 122 -4.92 13.68 -7.87
N ARG A 123 -4.32 13.53 -6.69
CA ARG A 123 -3.56 14.58 -5.98
C ARG A 123 -2.56 13.95 -5.01
N ILE A 124 -1.58 14.74 -4.58
CA ILE A 124 -0.68 14.34 -3.50
C ILE A 124 -1.46 14.35 -2.18
N PRO A 125 -1.63 13.21 -1.50
CA PRO A 125 -2.26 13.20 -0.19
C PRO A 125 -1.34 13.81 0.87
N ASP A 126 -1.94 14.36 1.91
CA ASP A 126 -1.24 14.92 3.06
C ASP A 126 -1.57 14.17 4.36
N TYR A 127 -1.04 14.67 5.46
CA TYR A 127 -1.24 14.07 6.78
C TYR A 127 -2.68 14.23 7.30
N THR A 128 -3.36 15.31 6.90
CA THR A 128 -4.75 15.61 7.26
C THR A 128 -5.68 14.58 6.62
N ASP A 129 -5.41 14.17 5.37
CA ASP A 129 -6.16 13.09 4.73
C ASP A 129 -6.15 11.79 5.56
N ILE A 130 -5.00 11.45 6.14
CA ILE A 130 -4.88 10.29 7.03
C ILE A 130 -5.76 10.46 8.28
N GLN A 131 -5.74 11.65 8.89
CA GLN A 131 -6.54 11.97 10.08
C GLN A 131 -8.05 11.88 9.79
N ASP A 132 -8.48 12.47 8.68
CA ASP A 132 -9.88 12.55 8.29
C ASP A 132 -10.44 11.17 7.94
N LEU A 133 -9.70 10.38 7.17
CA LEU A 133 -10.11 9.02 6.80
C LEU A 133 -10.19 8.09 8.02
N LEU A 134 -9.24 8.15 8.95
CA LEU A 134 -9.32 7.39 10.19
C LEU A 134 -10.53 7.80 11.04
N THR A 135 -10.84 9.10 11.12
CA THR A 135 -12.01 9.62 11.83
C THR A 135 -13.32 9.16 11.19
N GLN A 136 -13.35 9.04 9.85
CA GLN A 136 -14.48 8.48 9.10
C GLN A 136 -14.59 6.95 9.22
N GLY A 137 -13.70 6.29 9.96
CA GLY A 137 -13.74 4.86 10.24
C GLY A 137 -13.05 3.97 9.20
N TYR A 138 -12.23 4.54 8.33
CA TYR A 138 -11.41 3.77 7.39
C TYR A 138 -10.19 3.16 8.10
N LEU A 139 -9.69 2.04 7.58
CA LEU A 139 -8.29 1.65 7.77
C LEU A 139 -7.49 2.02 6.53
N ILE A 140 -6.26 2.47 6.75
CA ILE A 140 -5.43 3.07 5.72
C ILE A 140 -4.20 2.21 5.48
N LYS A 141 -3.89 1.98 4.20
CA LYS A 141 -2.65 1.39 3.75
C LYS A 141 -1.84 2.44 2.99
N CYS A 142 -0.56 2.55 3.33
CA CYS A 142 0.38 3.43 2.64
C CYS A 142 1.59 2.62 2.17
N LEU A 143 2.14 2.99 1.00
CA LEU A 143 3.44 2.53 0.54
C LEU A 143 4.52 3.44 1.12
N VAL A 144 5.51 2.88 1.79
CA VAL A 144 6.61 3.64 2.41
C VAL A 144 7.95 3.02 2.05
N ASN A 145 9.01 3.82 2.07
CA ASN A 145 10.37 3.31 1.99
C ASN A 145 10.81 2.76 3.37
N SER A 146 10.89 1.43 3.46
CA SER A 146 11.26 0.75 4.71
C SER A 146 12.69 1.06 5.16
N LYS A 147 13.61 1.41 4.24
CA LYS A 147 14.99 1.77 4.59
C LYS A 147 15.01 3.07 5.39
N ILE A 148 14.21 4.07 5.00
CA ILE A 148 14.09 5.34 5.73
C ILE A 148 13.52 5.12 7.12
N LEU A 149 12.44 4.35 7.24
CA LEU A 149 11.86 4.00 8.54
C LEU A 149 12.90 3.36 9.46
N ASN A 150 13.79 2.55 8.91
CA ASN A 150 14.81 1.79 9.64
C ASN A 150 16.20 2.46 9.69
N ARG A 151 16.30 3.75 9.33
CA ARG A 151 17.57 4.51 9.30
C ARG A 151 18.67 3.84 8.46
N LYS A 152 18.30 3.18 7.37
CA LYS A 152 19.19 2.55 6.38
C LYS A 152 19.20 3.37 5.09
N LYS A 153 20.27 3.26 4.31
CA LYS A 153 20.37 3.83 2.96
C LYS A 153 19.61 2.97 1.94
N GLY A 154 19.20 3.59 0.83
CA GLY A 154 18.57 2.93 -0.32
C GLY A 154 17.04 2.96 -0.31
N TYR A 155 16.45 2.11 -1.15
CA TYR A 155 15.01 2.01 -1.38
C TYR A 155 14.53 0.57 -1.26
N VAL A 156 13.46 0.37 -0.49
CA VAL A 156 12.62 -0.83 -0.54
C VAL A 156 11.19 -0.38 -0.25
N GLY A 157 10.33 -0.46 -1.27
CA GLY A 157 8.90 -0.21 -1.12
C GLY A 157 8.27 -1.22 -0.16
N HIS A 158 7.42 -0.75 0.75
CA HIS A 158 6.83 -1.58 1.79
C HIS A 158 5.45 -1.06 2.18
N PHE A 159 4.47 -1.96 2.28
CA PHE A 159 3.12 -1.59 2.70
C PHE A 159 2.96 -1.71 4.22
N VAL A 160 2.31 -0.71 4.81
CA VAL A 160 1.97 -0.66 6.24
C VAL A 160 0.49 -0.34 6.42
N VAL A 161 -0.11 -0.77 7.54
CA VAL A 161 -1.50 -0.39 7.91
C VAL A 161 -1.47 0.68 8.98
N VAL A 162 -1.83 1.90 8.62
CA VAL A 162 -2.03 3.01 9.55
C VAL A 162 -3.40 2.87 10.21
N PHE A 163 -3.44 2.96 11.53
CA PHE A 163 -4.67 2.83 12.31
C PHE A 163 -4.86 3.92 13.37
N ARG A 164 -3.86 4.77 13.57
CA ARG A 164 -3.97 5.92 14.48
C ARG A 164 -2.91 6.96 14.12
N CYS A 165 -3.29 8.22 14.25
CA CYS A 165 -2.41 9.37 14.16
C CYS A 165 -2.72 10.36 15.29
N THR A 166 -1.73 11.16 15.64
CA THR A 166 -1.84 12.35 16.50
C THR A 166 -1.13 13.50 15.81
N ASP A 167 -1.09 14.69 16.39
CA ASP A 167 -0.44 15.85 15.76
C ASP A 167 1.08 15.64 15.52
N HIS A 168 1.70 14.72 16.27
CA HIS A 168 3.15 14.51 16.22
C HIS A 168 3.58 13.11 15.81
N SER A 169 2.68 12.12 15.88
CA SER A 169 3.05 10.71 15.73
C SER A 169 2.01 9.93 14.96
N ILE A 170 2.51 8.97 14.20
CA ILE A 170 1.69 8.01 13.48
C ILE A 170 1.96 6.60 14.01
N TYR A 171 0.90 5.81 14.07
CA TYR A 171 0.90 4.44 14.55
C TYR A 171 0.43 3.52 13.44
N PHE A 172 1.24 2.52 13.13
CA PHE A 172 0.93 1.57 12.08
C PHE A 172 1.43 0.16 12.40
N HIS A 173 0.80 -0.82 11.77
CA HIS A 173 1.31 -2.17 11.73
C HIS A 173 2.31 -2.29 10.58
N ASP A 174 3.53 -2.68 10.93
CA ASP A 174 4.63 -2.90 10.00
C ASP A 174 4.89 -4.42 9.91
N PRO A 175 4.44 -5.07 8.82
CA PRO A 175 4.61 -6.51 8.67
C PRO A 175 6.03 -6.93 8.28
N GLY A 176 6.95 -6.00 7.99
CA GLY A 176 8.28 -6.30 7.42
C GLY A 176 9.16 -7.15 8.32
N ILE A 177 10.40 -7.42 7.92
CA ILE A 177 11.33 -8.25 8.70
C ILE A 177 12.39 -7.38 9.40
N PRO A 178 12.46 -7.33 10.75
CA PRO A 178 11.58 -8.01 11.71
C PRO A 178 10.21 -7.31 11.87
N PRO A 179 9.14 -8.07 12.18
CA PRO A 179 7.77 -7.53 12.25
C PRO A 179 7.60 -6.60 13.46
N ARG A 180 6.91 -5.48 13.26
CA ARG A 180 6.67 -4.47 14.30
C ARG A 180 5.19 -4.14 14.41
N LYS A 181 4.56 -4.71 15.42
CA LYS A 181 3.17 -4.39 15.79
C LYS A 181 3.10 -2.98 16.38
N SER A 182 2.14 -2.17 15.93
CA SER A 182 1.85 -0.85 16.49
C SER A 182 3.08 0.06 16.55
N ARG A 183 3.90 0.00 15.50
CA ARG A 183 5.09 0.84 15.35
C ARG A 183 4.67 2.31 15.41
N ARG A 184 5.34 3.06 16.28
CA ARG A 184 5.20 4.52 16.39
C ARG A 184 6.42 5.21 15.79
N VAL A 185 6.19 6.20 14.94
CA VAL A 185 7.23 7.14 14.48
C VAL A 185 6.69 8.56 14.50
N THR A 186 7.58 9.55 14.44
CA THR A 186 7.17 10.95 14.31
C THR A 186 6.59 11.22 12.92
N LYS A 187 5.68 12.20 12.81
CA LYS A 187 5.10 12.66 11.53
C LYS A 187 6.20 12.88 10.46
N ARG A 188 7.25 13.63 10.83
CA ARG A 188 8.40 13.91 9.96
C ARG A 188 9.09 12.66 9.42
N VAL A 189 9.29 11.64 10.26
CA VAL A 189 9.93 10.38 9.83
C VAL A 189 9.03 9.61 8.87
N PHE A 190 7.73 9.60 9.14
CA PHE A 190 6.77 8.95 8.26
C PHE A 190 6.65 9.64 6.91
N GLU A 191 6.45 10.97 6.89
CA GLU A 191 6.35 11.75 5.66
C GLU A 191 7.58 11.57 4.77
N LYS A 192 8.78 11.58 5.36
CA LYS A 192 10.02 11.31 4.61
C LYS A 192 10.05 9.90 3.99
N ALA A 193 9.51 8.90 4.68
CA ALA A 193 9.46 7.53 4.15
C ALA A 193 8.35 7.35 3.10
N TRP A 194 7.24 8.04 3.29
CA TRP A 194 6.04 7.98 2.47
C TRP A 194 6.19 8.75 1.16
N GLY A 195 6.80 9.94 1.20
CA GLY A 195 7.13 10.76 0.02
C GLY A 195 8.50 10.44 -0.57
N TYR A 196 8.96 9.19 -0.53
CA TYR A 196 10.20 8.77 -1.19
C TYR A 196 9.86 8.00 -2.48
N PRO A 197 10.54 8.24 -3.61
CA PRO A 197 11.74 9.08 -3.80
C PRO A 197 11.47 10.59 -3.95
N ASN A 198 10.20 10.96 -4.11
CA ASN A 198 9.75 12.34 -4.22
C ASN A 198 8.36 12.49 -3.60
N GLU A 199 7.94 13.71 -3.27
CA GLU A 199 6.67 13.98 -2.57
C GLU A 199 5.45 13.40 -3.30
N ARG A 200 5.51 13.27 -4.63
CA ARG A 200 4.44 12.70 -5.47
C ARG A 200 4.23 11.22 -5.19
N ALA A 201 5.24 10.50 -4.70
CA ALA A 201 5.16 9.07 -4.37
C ALA A 201 4.21 8.76 -3.20
N LYS A 202 3.72 9.77 -2.47
CA LYS A 202 2.73 9.57 -1.41
C LYS A 202 1.44 9.00 -1.97
N ASN A 203 0.95 7.97 -1.32
CA ASN A 203 -0.34 7.35 -1.60
C ASN A 203 -1.14 7.01 -0.34
N ILE A 204 -2.46 7.08 -0.45
CA ILE A 204 -3.41 6.55 0.52
C ILE A 204 -4.34 5.60 -0.20
N MET A 205 -4.38 4.36 0.27
CA MET A 205 -5.46 3.44 -0.07
C MET A 205 -6.24 3.12 1.20
N ALA A 206 -7.50 3.57 1.26
CA ALA A 206 -8.34 3.49 2.43
C ALA A 206 -9.52 2.54 2.22
N PHE A 207 -9.85 1.77 3.25
CA PHE A 207 -10.84 0.71 3.21
C PHE A 207 -11.85 0.80 4.35
N LYS A 208 -13.13 0.61 4.02
CA LYS A 208 -14.25 0.54 4.97
C LYS A 208 -15.34 -0.40 4.44
N ILE A 209 -16.17 -0.96 5.32
CA ILE A 209 -17.48 -1.54 4.99
C ILE A 209 -18.55 -0.57 5.44
#